data_AF-A0A7W7RD55-F1
#
_entry.id   AF-A0A7W7RD55-F1
#
_cell.length_a   1.000
_cell.length_b   1.000
_cell.length_c   1.000
_cell.angle_alpha   90.00
_cell.angle_beta   90.00
_cell.angle_gamma   90.00
#
_symmetry.space_group_name_H-M   'P 1'
#
loop_
_entity.id
_entity.type
_entity.pdbx_description
1 polymer ?
#
loop_
_entity_poly.entity_id
_entity_poly.type
_entity_poly.pdbx_seq_one_letter_code
_entity_poly.pdbx_strand_id
1 'polypeptide(L)'
;MQRSKVEDILMPGYVDRWTNGYFNLWNTAVYLAAQEGMLRIASADDRGQVQLSLAGSLSAEEDQLRGFLDGDAGEIFAAASLESQFLADGRDSNTCTRIRYVLGPRSCPDEAILECVEFTFDESCCFFVTPEWDGLVTGSHGSYEHWVDYLRSDTMDQRQEKVWRP
;
A
#
# COMPACT_ATOMS: atom_id res chain seq x y z
N MET A 1 -18.58 5.11 -15.11
CA MET A 1 -17.79 5.40 -13.91
C MET A 1 -16.57 6.17 -14.36
N GLN A 2 -16.38 7.39 -13.86
CA GLN A 2 -15.17 8.17 -14.15
C GLN A 2 -14.01 7.47 -13.44
N ARG A 3 -12.90 7.21 -14.15
CA ARG A 3 -11.71 6.63 -13.52
C ARG A 3 -11.22 7.64 -12.48
N SER A 4 -11.16 7.23 -11.21
CA SER A 4 -10.68 8.10 -10.14
C SER A 4 -9.19 8.34 -10.33
N LYS A 5 -8.78 9.60 -10.15
CA LYS A 5 -7.39 10.05 -10.29
C LYS A 5 -6.69 9.94 -8.95
N VAL A 6 -5.57 9.25 -8.93
CA VAL A 6 -4.70 9.15 -7.75
C VAL A 6 -3.70 10.30 -7.79
N GLU A 7 -3.64 11.04 -6.70
CA GLU A 7 -2.81 12.26 -6.54
C GLU A 7 -1.56 11.97 -5.70
N ASP A 8 -1.62 10.99 -4.79
CA ASP A 8 -0.50 10.65 -3.92
C ASP A 8 -0.57 9.19 -3.45
N ILE A 9 0.56 8.70 -2.96
CA ILE A 9 0.68 7.45 -2.21
C ILE A 9 1.21 7.80 -0.83
N LEU A 10 0.38 7.62 0.20
CA LEU A 10 0.71 8.03 1.57
C LEU A 10 1.03 6.82 2.43
N MET A 11 2.18 6.86 3.10
CA MET A 11 2.55 5.89 4.13
C MET A 11 2.54 6.56 5.51
N PRO A 12 1.70 6.09 6.46
CA PRO A 12 1.67 6.59 7.82
C PRO A 12 2.99 6.39 8.55
N GLY A 13 3.21 7.21 9.56
CA GLY A 13 4.39 7.16 10.40
C GLY A 13 4.38 8.27 11.44
N TYR A 14 5.56 8.59 11.94
CA TYR A 14 5.72 9.68 12.89
C TYR A 14 7.08 10.34 12.75
N VAL A 15 7.15 11.61 13.13
CA VAL A 15 8.39 12.36 13.20
C VAL A 15 8.76 12.54 14.66
N ASP A 16 10.00 12.21 14.99
CA ASP A 16 10.63 12.59 16.26
C ASP A 16 11.33 13.95 16.06
N ARG A 17 10.77 14.99 16.68
CA ARG A 17 11.28 16.35 16.54
C ARG A 17 12.61 16.59 17.25
N TRP A 18 13.04 15.71 18.14
CA TRP A 18 14.21 15.92 18.99
C TRP A 18 15.44 15.15 18.50
N THR A 19 15.27 14.09 17.70
CA THR A 19 16.40 13.30 17.14
C THR A 19 16.85 13.70 15.74
N ASN A 20 16.77 14.99 15.39
CA ASN A 20 17.03 15.57 14.05
C ASN A 20 15.88 15.42 13.03
N GLY A 21 14.66 15.06 13.47
CA GLY A 21 13.49 15.06 12.59
C GLY A 21 13.40 13.84 11.68
N TYR A 22 13.92 12.68 12.11
CA TYR A 22 13.74 11.45 11.35
C TYR A 22 12.25 11.08 11.26
N PHE A 23 11.84 10.67 10.05
CA PHE A 23 10.53 10.10 9.83
C PHE A 23 10.63 8.58 10.02
N ASN A 24 9.89 8.06 11.00
CA ASN A 24 9.76 6.63 11.25
C ASN A 24 8.49 6.14 10.53
N LEU A 25 8.68 5.25 9.56
CA LEU A 25 7.56 4.67 8.81
C LEU A 25 6.82 3.65 9.67
N TRP A 26 5.50 3.73 9.65
CA TRP A 26 4.60 2.74 10.22
C TRP A 26 3.97 1.94 9.08
N ASN A 27 4.72 0.98 8.56
CA ASN A 27 4.44 0.22 7.35
C ASN A 27 3.26 -0.78 7.48
N THR A 28 2.33 -0.60 8.42
CA THR A 28 1.17 -1.51 8.56
C THR A 28 0.07 -1.22 7.54
N ALA A 29 0.07 -0.01 6.96
CA ALA A 29 -0.84 0.41 5.91
C ALA A 29 -0.15 1.38 4.94
N VAL A 30 -0.68 1.44 3.72
CA VAL A 30 -0.36 2.43 2.70
C VAL A 30 -1.63 2.84 1.98
N TYR A 31 -1.69 4.07 1.53
CA TYR A 31 -2.89 4.70 1.01
C TYR A 31 -2.66 5.20 -0.41
N LEU A 32 -3.59 4.90 -1.31
CA LEU A 32 -3.70 5.63 -2.57
C LEU A 32 -4.68 6.77 -2.36
N ALA A 33 -4.18 8.01 -2.35
CA ALA A 33 -5.01 9.20 -2.17
C ALA A 33 -5.56 9.65 -3.51
N ALA A 34 -6.89 9.78 -3.59
CA ALA A 34 -7.61 10.27 -4.75
C ALA A 34 -8.55 11.41 -4.35
N GLN A 35 -9.02 12.17 -5.34
CA GLN A 35 -9.85 13.35 -5.11
C GLN A 35 -11.14 13.07 -4.29
N GLU A 36 -11.71 11.87 -4.44
CA GLU A 36 -12.98 11.47 -3.80
C GLU A 36 -12.80 10.59 -2.56
N GLY A 37 -11.56 10.35 -2.11
CA GLY A 37 -11.27 9.50 -0.97
C GLY A 37 -9.99 8.70 -1.15
N MET A 38 -9.75 7.74 -0.27
CA MET A 38 -8.52 6.95 -0.26
C MET A 38 -8.81 5.47 -0.36
N LEU A 39 -7.95 4.74 -1.07
CA LEU A 39 -7.88 3.29 -0.98
C LEU A 39 -6.80 2.93 0.03
N ARG A 40 -7.20 2.31 1.13
CA ARG A 40 -6.33 1.75 2.14
C ARG A 40 -5.89 0.35 1.72
N ILE A 41 -4.60 0.10 1.79
CA ILE A 41 -3.98 -1.21 1.60
C ILE A 41 -3.24 -1.51 2.90
N ALA A 42 -3.68 -2.51 3.66
CA ALA A 42 -3.08 -2.81 4.95
C ALA A 42 -2.73 -4.28 5.06
N SER A 43 -1.80 -4.62 5.96
CA SER A 43 -1.59 -6.01 6.34
C SER A 43 -2.90 -6.54 6.93
N ALA A 44 -3.52 -7.51 6.26
CA ALA A 44 -4.58 -8.30 6.83
C ALA A 44 -3.89 -9.30 7.74
N ASP A 45 -4.10 -9.11 9.06
CA ASP A 45 -3.60 -9.96 10.15
C ASP A 45 -2.10 -10.34 10.09
N ASP A 46 -1.70 -11.29 10.93
CA ASP A 46 -0.36 -11.86 11.06
C ASP A 46 -0.08 -12.97 10.02
N ARG A 47 -0.96 -13.15 9.04
CA ARG A 47 -0.92 -14.28 8.10
C ARG A 47 -0.27 -13.94 6.78
N GLY A 48 0.25 -12.73 6.59
CA GLY A 48 0.91 -12.37 5.34
C GLY A 48 -0.09 -12.22 4.20
N GLN A 49 -1.11 -11.40 4.41
CA GLN A 49 -2.07 -10.99 3.37
C GLN A 49 -2.23 -9.47 3.37
N VAL A 50 -2.71 -8.90 2.27
CA VAL A 50 -3.14 -7.50 2.21
C VAL A 50 -4.66 -7.43 2.15
N GLN A 51 -5.24 -6.46 2.83
CA GLN A 51 -6.64 -6.11 2.71
C GLN A 51 -6.78 -4.73 2.07
N LEU A 52 -7.66 -4.64 1.09
CA LEU A 52 -8.05 -3.37 0.47
C LEU A 52 -9.37 -2.88 1.07
N SER A 53 -9.43 -1.62 1.45
CA SER A 53 -10.67 -0.98 1.91
C SER A 53 -10.72 0.49 1.56
N LEU A 54 -11.93 1.06 1.47
CA LEU A 54 -12.09 2.51 1.29
C LEU A 54 -11.90 3.21 2.63
N ALA A 55 -11.22 4.36 2.58
CA ALA A 55 -10.98 5.22 3.73
C ALA A 55 -11.24 6.69 3.38
N GLY A 56 -11.78 7.44 4.33
CA GLY A 56 -11.98 8.90 4.20
C GLY A 56 -10.83 9.74 4.74
N SER A 57 -10.01 9.17 5.62
CA SER A 57 -8.88 9.84 6.30
C SER A 57 -7.82 8.82 6.71
N LEU A 58 -6.67 9.29 7.20
CA LEU A 58 -5.64 8.47 7.86
C LEU A 58 -5.93 8.24 9.36
N SER A 59 -7.14 8.56 9.83
CA SER A 59 -7.44 8.60 11.27
C SER A 59 -7.31 7.22 11.93
N ALA A 60 -7.50 6.14 11.19
CA ALA A 60 -7.33 4.79 11.74
C ALA A 60 -5.88 4.53 12.19
N GLU A 61 -4.89 4.90 11.39
CA GLU A 61 -3.47 4.74 11.74
C GLU A 61 -3.01 5.81 12.70
N GLU A 62 -3.56 7.02 12.61
CA GLU A 62 -3.30 8.05 13.61
C GLU A 62 -3.75 7.58 15.02
N ASP A 63 -4.96 7.05 15.14
CA ASP A 63 -5.49 6.55 16.42
C ASP A 63 -4.70 5.33 16.92
N GLN A 64 -4.26 4.44 16.02
CA GLN A 64 -3.38 3.33 16.38
C GLN A 64 -2.01 3.81 16.88
N LEU A 65 -1.36 4.70 16.14
CA LEU A 65 -0.03 5.23 16.47
C LEU A 65 -0.05 6.04 17.76
N ARG A 66 -1.09 6.84 18.02
CA ARG A 66 -1.20 7.66 19.24
C ARG A 66 -1.02 6.85 20.53
N GLY A 67 -1.35 5.56 20.54
CA GLY A 67 -1.11 4.68 21.70
C GLY A 67 0.36 4.34 21.94
N PHE A 68 1.22 4.57 20.95
CA PHE A 68 2.66 4.28 20.97
C PHE A 68 3.53 5.54 20.96
N LEU A 69 3.00 6.69 20.51
CA LEU A 69 3.75 7.94 20.44
C LEU A 69 4.06 8.48 21.83
N ASP A 70 5.33 8.80 22.05
CA ASP A 70 5.77 9.58 23.19
C ASP A 70 5.68 11.08 22.88
N GLY A 71 4.56 11.67 23.25
CA GLY A 71 4.34 13.12 23.10
C GLY A 71 5.32 13.95 23.94
N ASP A 72 5.79 13.40 25.07
CA ASP A 72 6.85 13.99 25.89
C ASP A 72 8.23 13.79 25.29
N ALA A 73 8.38 13.02 24.20
CA ALA A 73 9.57 12.93 23.33
C ALA A 73 9.42 13.78 22.05
N GLY A 74 8.30 14.49 21.89
CA GLY A 74 8.02 15.29 20.69
C GLY A 74 7.67 14.46 19.45
N GLU A 75 7.26 13.19 19.63
CA GLU A 75 6.80 12.32 18.56
C GLU A 75 5.39 12.72 18.10
N ILE A 76 5.24 12.95 16.79
CA ILE A 76 3.98 13.41 16.21
C ILE A 76 3.67 12.58 14.96
N PHE A 77 2.41 12.15 14.86
CA PHE A 77 1.89 11.48 13.67
C PHE A 77 2.12 12.31 12.41
N ALA A 78 2.55 11.65 11.34
CA ALA A 78 2.71 12.24 10.02
C ALA A 78 2.55 11.17 8.95
N ALA A 79 2.44 11.59 7.69
CA ALA A 79 2.43 10.70 6.54
C ALA A 79 3.54 11.09 5.56
N ALA A 80 4.26 10.10 5.07
CA ALA A 80 5.21 10.27 3.99
C ALA A 80 4.48 10.16 2.65
N SER A 81 4.66 11.17 1.79
CA SER A 81 4.29 11.07 0.38
C SER A 81 5.33 10.25 -0.36
N LEU A 82 4.87 9.26 -1.11
CA LEU A 82 5.65 8.37 -1.95
C LEU A 82 5.38 8.65 -3.45
N GLU A 83 4.67 9.73 -3.78
CA GLU A 83 4.41 10.19 -5.16
C GLU A 83 5.71 10.20 -5.98
N SER A 84 6.74 10.90 -5.50
CA SER A 84 8.00 11.03 -6.25
C SER A 84 8.73 9.70 -6.51
N GLN A 85 8.39 8.64 -5.78
CA GLN A 85 8.99 7.32 -5.94
C GLN A 85 8.21 6.44 -6.92
N PHE A 86 6.89 6.55 -6.95
CA PHE A 86 6.02 5.60 -7.66
C PHE A 86 5.17 6.24 -8.77
N LEU A 87 4.93 7.54 -8.71
CA LEU A 87 4.08 8.32 -9.61
C LEU A 87 4.84 9.39 -10.39
N ALA A 88 6.16 9.57 -10.16
CA ALA A 88 6.98 10.64 -10.73
C ALA A 88 7.07 10.64 -12.27
N ASP A 89 6.03 11.14 -12.92
CA ASP A 89 5.95 11.34 -14.37
C ASP A 89 5.67 12.79 -14.77
N GLY A 90 5.70 13.69 -13.77
CA GLY A 90 5.50 15.13 -13.93
C GLY A 90 4.03 15.56 -14.04
N ARG A 91 3.07 14.67 -13.79
CA ARG A 91 1.64 14.98 -13.71
C ARG A 91 1.19 15.19 -12.26
N ASP A 92 0.19 16.04 -12.06
CA ASP A 92 -0.41 16.27 -10.75
C ASP A 92 -1.29 15.10 -10.26
N SER A 93 -1.60 14.16 -11.15
CA SER A 93 -2.48 13.03 -10.86
C SER A 93 -2.36 11.96 -11.94
N ASN A 94 -2.56 10.71 -11.56
CA ASN A 94 -2.48 9.57 -12.46
C ASN A 94 -3.76 8.74 -12.46
N THR A 95 -4.06 8.16 -13.63
CA THR A 95 -5.21 7.27 -13.78
C THR A 95 -4.79 5.84 -13.55
N CYS A 96 -5.42 5.12 -12.62
CA CYS A 96 -5.22 3.67 -12.52
C CYS A 96 -5.79 2.98 -13.76
N THR A 97 -4.93 2.33 -14.56
CA THR A 97 -5.31 1.67 -15.83
C THR A 97 -5.34 0.15 -15.71
N ARG A 98 -4.68 -0.42 -14.70
CA ARG A 98 -4.66 -1.87 -14.46
C ARG A 98 -4.36 -2.15 -13.00
N ILE A 99 -5.00 -3.19 -12.46
CA ILE A 99 -4.71 -3.74 -11.15
C ILE A 99 -4.42 -5.23 -11.32
N ARG A 100 -3.27 -5.69 -10.85
CA ARG A 100 -2.91 -7.11 -10.77
C ARG A 100 -2.90 -7.55 -9.33
N TYR A 101 -3.33 -8.78 -9.07
CA TYR A 101 -3.29 -9.32 -7.71
C TYR A 101 -3.23 -10.84 -7.71
N VAL A 102 -2.82 -11.40 -6.57
CA VAL A 102 -2.73 -12.85 -6.37
C VAL A 102 -3.71 -13.29 -5.29
N LEU A 103 -4.46 -14.35 -5.60
CA LEU A 103 -5.32 -15.06 -4.67
C LEU A 103 -4.67 -16.38 -4.29
N GLY A 104 -4.53 -16.65 -3.00
CA GLY A 104 -4.07 -17.92 -2.46
C GLY A 104 -5.14 -18.63 -1.61
N PRO A 105 -4.81 -19.76 -0.98
CA PRO A 105 -5.77 -20.56 -0.19
C PRO A 105 -6.43 -19.81 0.98
N ARG A 106 -5.76 -18.77 1.48
CA ARG A 106 -6.27 -17.94 2.59
C ARG A 106 -6.96 -16.66 2.11
N SER A 107 -6.93 -16.35 0.82
CA SER A 107 -7.51 -15.11 0.29
C SER A 107 -9.04 -15.13 0.38
N CYS A 108 -9.63 -13.96 0.62
CA CYS A 108 -11.08 -13.76 0.62
C CYS A 108 -11.42 -12.60 -0.33
N PRO A 109 -11.75 -12.89 -1.61
CA PRO A 109 -12.03 -11.85 -2.61
C PRO A 109 -13.20 -10.94 -2.24
N ASP A 110 -14.23 -11.48 -1.60
CA ASP A 110 -15.42 -10.71 -1.19
C ASP A 110 -15.11 -9.67 -0.11
N GLU A 111 -14.04 -9.88 0.67
CA GLU A 111 -13.51 -8.95 1.67
C GLU A 111 -12.25 -8.21 1.18
N ALA A 112 -11.91 -8.37 -0.10
CA ALA A 112 -10.72 -7.84 -0.75
C ALA A 112 -9.40 -8.18 -0.02
N ILE A 113 -9.31 -9.41 0.51
CA ILE A 113 -8.11 -9.97 1.15
C ILE A 113 -7.33 -10.78 0.11
N LEU A 114 -6.12 -10.33 -0.21
CA LEU A 114 -5.27 -10.81 -1.29
C LEU A 114 -3.88 -11.19 -0.74
N GLU A 115 -3.09 -11.97 -1.48
CA GLU A 115 -1.68 -12.17 -1.06
C GLU A 115 -0.80 -10.98 -1.42
N CYS A 116 -1.03 -10.35 -2.57
CA CYS A 116 -0.35 -9.12 -2.99
C CYS A 116 -1.21 -8.38 -4.03
N VAL A 117 -0.86 -7.11 -4.28
CA VAL A 117 -1.53 -6.25 -5.28
C VAL A 117 -0.53 -5.32 -5.95
N GLU A 118 -0.72 -5.07 -7.25
CA GLU A 118 -0.01 -4.05 -8.01
C GLU A 118 -1.01 -3.16 -8.74
N PHE A 119 -0.78 -1.85 -8.68
CA PHE A 119 -1.49 -0.83 -9.44
C PHE A 119 -0.58 -0.32 -10.54
N THR A 120 -1.07 -0.33 -11.78
CA THR A 120 -0.45 0.38 -12.90
C THR A 120 -1.22 1.67 -13.14
N PHE A 121 -0.49 2.78 -13.23
CA PHE A 121 -1.01 4.10 -13.50
C PHE A 121 -0.51 4.60 -14.85
N ASP A 122 -1.43 5.16 -15.64
CA ASP A 122 -1.16 5.74 -16.96
C ASP A 122 -0.24 4.87 -17.84
N GLU A 123 -0.41 3.55 -17.74
CA GLU A 123 0.33 2.52 -18.47
C GLU A 123 1.86 2.49 -18.25
N SER A 124 2.39 3.25 -17.30
CA SER A 124 3.83 3.50 -17.17
C SER A 124 4.37 3.55 -15.74
N CYS A 125 3.55 3.89 -14.75
CA CYS A 125 3.94 3.89 -13.35
C CYS A 125 3.36 2.66 -12.64
N CYS A 126 4.12 2.04 -11.74
CA CYS A 126 3.66 0.85 -11.00
C CYS A 126 3.90 1.02 -9.51
N PHE A 127 2.91 0.61 -8.72
CA PHE A 127 2.99 0.52 -7.27
C PHE A 127 2.55 -0.86 -6.83
N PHE A 128 3.48 -1.62 -6.27
CA PHE A 128 3.29 -2.97 -5.77
C PHE A 128 3.27 -2.96 -4.23
N VAL A 129 2.39 -3.77 -3.65
CA VAL A 129 2.31 -3.98 -2.20
C VAL A 129 2.17 -5.47 -1.89
N THR A 130 3.00 -5.95 -0.98
CA THR A 130 2.96 -7.29 -0.40
C THR A 130 3.20 -7.20 1.10
N PRO A 131 2.64 -8.11 1.91
CA PRO A 131 2.96 -8.19 3.32
C PRO A 131 4.23 -9.04 3.51
N GLU A 132 4.98 -8.71 4.54
CA GLU A 132 6.13 -9.44 5.08
C GLU A 132 5.99 -9.54 6.60
N TRP A 133 6.91 -10.25 7.25
CA TRP A 133 6.84 -10.52 8.70
C TRP A 133 6.85 -9.25 9.58
N ASP A 134 7.37 -8.13 9.09
CA ASP A 134 7.48 -6.84 9.79
C ASP A 134 6.59 -5.74 9.18
N GLY A 135 5.60 -6.11 8.36
CA GLY A 135 4.62 -5.17 7.80
C GLY A 135 4.59 -5.19 6.28
N LEU A 136 4.19 -4.10 5.66
CA LEU A 136 4.09 -4.00 4.20
C LEU A 136 5.45 -3.67 3.58
N VAL A 137 5.74 -4.36 2.48
CA VAL A 137 6.78 -4.01 1.53
C VAL A 137 6.14 -3.40 0.29
N THR A 138 6.70 -2.29 -0.15
CA THR A 138 6.28 -1.61 -1.37
C THR A 138 7.34 -1.78 -2.46
N GLY A 139 6.89 -1.82 -3.71
CA GLY A 139 7.75 -2.07 -4.86
C GLY A 139 7.28 -1.31 -6.10
N SER A 140 8.15 -1.27 -7.10
CA SER A 140 7.88 -0.64 -8.38
C SER A 140 7.97 -1.68 -9.50
N HIS A 141 8.36 -1.27 -10.71
CA HIS A 141 8.47 -2.17 -11.86
C HIS A 141 9.29 -3.43 -11.56
N GLY A 142 8.75 -4.58 -11.91
CA GLY A 142 9.40 -5.87 -11.72
C GLY A 142 9.22 -6.48 -10.32
N SER A 143 8.74 -5.71 -9.32
CA SER A 143 8.53 -6.24 -7.97
C SER A 143 7.43 -7.31 -7.94
N TYR A 144 6.33 -7.11 -8.67
CA TYR A 144 5.26 -8.11 -8.79
C TYR A 144 5.78 -9.40 -9.43
N GLU A 145 6.51 -9.28 -10.55
CA GLU A 145 7.08 -10.43 -11.27
C GLU A 145 8.07 -11.21 -10.37
N HIS A 146 8.97 -10.49 -9.68
CA HIS A 146 9.94 -11.11 -8.79
C HIS A 146 9.25 -11.87 -7.66
N TRP A 147 8.21 -11.29 -7.07
CA TRP A 147 7.45 -11.93 -6.00
C TRP A 147 6.70 -13.17 -6.49
N VAL A 148 6.06 -13.09 -7.66
CA VAL A 148 5.37 -14.25 -8.27
C VAL A 148 6.37 -15.36 -8.61
N ASP A 149 7.54 -15.02 -9.15
CA ASP A 149 8.59 -15.99 -9.49
C ASP A 149 9.18 -16.65 -8.24
N TYR A 150 9.35 -15.90 -7.14
CA TYR A 150 9.72 -16.46 -5.84
C TYR A 150 8.71 -17.53 -5.39
N LEU A 151 7.41 -17.25 -5.45
CA LEU A 151 6.38 -18.22 -5.06
C LEU A 151 6.26 -19.43 -6.00
N ARG A 152 6.60 -19.26 -7.28
CA ARG A 152 6.68 -20.36 -8.26
C ARG A 152 7.72 -21.41 -7.89
N SER A 153 8.75 -21.02 -7.15
CA SER A 153 9.76 -21.95 -6.68
C SER A 153 9.31 -22.83 -5.50
N ASP A 154 8.24 -22.45 -4.79
CA ASP A 154 7.88 -23.02 -3.49
C ASP A 154 6.59 -23.88 -3.52
N THR A 155 5.47 -23.39 -4.06
CA THR A 155 4.25 -24.19 -4.39
C THR A 155 3.18 -23.31 -5.04
N MET A 156 2.95 -23.44 -6.35
CA MET A 156 1.95 -22.61 -7.07
C MET A 156 0.58 -23.23 -7.25
N ASP A 157 0.43 -24.54 -7.01
CA ASP A 157 -0.73 -25.32 -7.49
C ASP A 157 -2.09 -24.81 -6.99
N GLN A 158 -2.12 -23.87 -6.04
CA GLN A 158 -3.34 -23.32 -5.45
C GLN A 158 -3.48 -21.79 -5.54
N ARG A 159 -2.56 -21.05 -6.18
CA ARG A 159 -2.70 -19.59 -6.32
C ARG A 159 -3.14 -19.19 -7.71
N GLN A 160 -3.84 -18.06 -7.80
CA GLN A 160 -4.37 -17.52 -9.04
C GLN A 160 -4.01 -16.06 -9.19
N GLU A 161 -3.35 -15.73 -10.29
CA GLU A 161 -3.16 -14.35 -10.74
C GLU A 161 -4.46 -13.84 -11.36
N LYS A 162 -4.85 -12.60 -11.02
CA LYS A 162 -6.01 -11.90 -11.57
C LYS A 162 -5.60 -10.52 -12.06
N VAL A 163 -6.30 -10.07 -13.09
CA VAL A 163 -6.09 -8.75 -13.68
C VAL A 163 -7.45 -8.06 -13.80
N TRP A 164 -7.54 -6.86 -13.24
CA TRP A 164 -8.67 -5.96 -13.39
C TRP A 164 -8.26 -4.70 -14.15
N ARG A 165 -9.16 -4.15 -14.97
CA ARG A 165 -8.96 -2.93 -15.75
C ARG A 165 -10.15 -2.00 -15.49
N PRO A 166 -9.95 -0.89 -14.75
CA PRO A 166 -10.99 0.10 -14.47
C PRO A 166 -11.51 0.85 -15.71
#